data_AF-A0A5N6UQ79-F1
#
_entry.id   AF-A0A5N6UQ79-F1
#
_cell.length_a   1.000
_cell.length_b   1.000
_cell.length_c   1.000
_cell.angle_alpha   90.00
_cell.angle_beta   90.00
_cell.angle_gamma   90.00
#
_symmetry.space_group_name_H-M   'P 1'
#
loop_
_entity.id
_entity.type
_entity.pdbx_description
1 polymer ?
#
loop_
_entity_poly.entity_id
_entity_poly.type
_entity_poly.pdbx_seq_one_letter_code
_entity_poly.pdbx_strand_id
1 'polypeptide(L)'
;MRFLCAAAIRYELSDHYTYEFVEGAIPWRPANQNAVHSEAATFTYCHPEQADSFLRAIHDLERFFQDEGPFDGVIGFSMGASLAITWLQHKQEELNMGDITSLPVNVVILFSVTHVYDYRVVEKGNPVGRDPSHASIQLNVPSVHIWGSQDPFKSLAQQEGTRFRLRWKR
;
A
#
# COMPACT_ATOMS: atom_id res chain seq x y z
N MET A 1 1.87 28.53 0.90
CA MET A 1 1.04 27.43 0.37
C MET A 1 1.97 26.26 0.09
N ARG A 2 1.92 25.18 0.87
CA ARG A 2 2.79 24.01 0.69
C ARG A 2 1.88 22.81 0.40
N PHE A 3 1.92 22.29 -0.81
CA PHE A 3 1.30 21.02 -1.17
C PHE A 3 2.36 20.14 -1.83
N LEU A 4 2.82 19.12 -1.09
CA LEU A 4 3.31 17.86 -1.63
C LEU A 4 3.30 16.86 -0.46
N CYS A 5 2.35 15.93 -0.47
CA CYS A 5 2.03 15.06 0.68
C CYS A 5 3.26 14.21 1.12
N ALA A 6 4.06 13.73 0.16
CA ALA A 6 5.25 12.93 0.45
C ALA A 6 6.46 13.75 0.92
N ALA A 7 6.64 14.99 0.47
CA ALA A 7 7.82 15.80 0.84
C ALA A 7 7.73 16.30 2.29
N ALA A 8 6.54 16.67 2.75
CA ALA A 8 6.33 17.10 4.13
C ALA A 8 6.56 15.95 5.12
N ILE A 9 6.05 14.75 4.83
CA ILE A 9 6.27 13.58 5.70
C ILE A 9 7.77 13.24 5.80
N ARG A 10 8.48 13.21 4.67
CA ARG A 10 9.93 12.96 4.67
C ARG A 10 10.72 14.04 5.39
N TYR A 11 10.30 15.31 5.26
CA TYR A 11 10.91 16.41 5.99
C TYR A 11 10.75 16.23 7.51
N GLU A 12 9.56 15.86 7.98
CA GLU A 12 9.31 15.64 9.42
C GLU A 12 9.96 14.37 9.96
N LEU A 13 10.09 13.32 9.15
CA LEU A 13 10.82 12.11 9.50
C LEU A 13 12.33 12.34 9.58
N SER A 14 12.84 13.52 9.21
CA SER A 14 14.25 13.92 9.16
C SER A 14 15.08 13.18 8.11
N ASP A 15 16.32 13.65 7.94
CA ASP A 15 17.34 13.08 7.06
C ASP A 15 18.00 11.80 7.62
N HIS A 16 17.53 11.31 8.78
CA HIS A 16 17.97 10.05 9.36
C HIS A 16 17.47 8.80 8.62
N TYR A 17 16.54 8.95 7.67
CA TYR A 17 16.01 7.86 6.86
C TYR A 17 16.32 8.06 5.38
N THR A 18 16.63 6.96 4.69
CA THR A 18 16.67 6.90 3.22
C THR A 18 15.32 6.45 2.66
N TYR A 19 15.02 6.86 1.45
CA TYR A 19 13.75 6.54 0.79
C TYR A 19 14.01 6.08 -0.63
N GLU A 20 13.61 4.85 -0.91
CA GLU A 20 13.51 4.35 -2.28
C GLU A 20 12.07 4.44 -2.77
N PHE A 21 11.89 4.85 -4.02
CA PHE A 21 10.57 5.06 -4.61
C PHE A 21 10.30 4.01 -5.68
N VAL A 22 9.21 3.27 -5.50
CA VAL A 22 8.72 2.31 -6.49
C VAL A 22 7.69 2.97 -7.38
N GLU A 23 7.95 3.02 -8.68
CA GLU A 23 7.05 3.59 -9.68
C GLU A 23 6.18 2.51 -10.34
N GLY A 24 4.93 2.88 -10.65
CA GLY A 24 4.09 2.03 -11.50
C GLY A 24 4.57 2.08 -12.95
N ALA A 25 4.60 0.94 -13.63
CA ALA A 25 5.09 0.84 -15.01
C ALA A 25 3.97 0.74 -16.05
N ILE A 26 2.71 0.58 -15.63
CA ILE A 26 1.59 0.37 -16.55
C ILE A 26 0.94 1.72 -16.87
N PRO A 27 0.88 2.14 -18.15
CA PRO A 27 0.18 3.37 -18.54
C PRO A 27 -1.28 3.36 -18.08
N TRP A 28 -1.72 4.46 -17.49
CA TRP A 28 -3.08 4.62 -16.95
C TRP A 28 -3.67 5.97 -17.34
N ARG A 29 -5.00 6.08 -17.27
CA ARG A 29 -5.69 7.35 -17.50
C ARG A 29 -5.60 8.23 -16.26
N PRO A 30 -5.45 9.56 -16.39
CA PRO A 30 -5.44 10.45 -15.24
C PRO A 30 -6.73 10.37 -14.44
N ALA A 31 -6.61 10.28 -13.11
CA ALA A 31 -7.76 10.25 -12.20
C ALA A 31 -8.55 11.56 -12.22
N ASN A 32 -7.88 12.70 -12.48
CA ASN A 32 -8.53 13.99 -12.67
C ASN A 32 -8.03 14.62 -13.98
N GLN A 33 -8.83 14.49 -15.04
CA GLN A 33 -8.53 15.04 -16.36
C GLN A 33 -8.35 16.57 -16.35
N ASN A 34 -8.88 17.26 -15.33
CA ASN A 34 -8.77 18.71 -15.17
C ASN A 34 -7.58 19.16 -14.30
N ALA A 35 -6.94 18.24 -13.57
CA ALA A 35 -5.80 18.58 -12.70
C ALA A 35 -4.44 18.37 -13.38
N VAL A 36 -4.40 17.64 -14.49
CA VAL A 36 -3.15 17.45 -15.24
C VAL A 36 -3.01 18.60 -16.22
N HIS A 37 -2.30 19.64 -15.82
CA HIS A 37 -1.89 20.74 -16.71
C HIS A 37 -0.81 20.31 -17.72
N SER A 38 -0.48 19.02 -17.82
CA SER A 38 0.54 18.49 -18.72
C SER A 38 0.04 17.26 -19.46
N GLU A 39 0.54 17.05 -20.68
CA GLU A 39 0.38 15.79 -21.44
C GLU A 39 1.19 14.63 -20.82
N ALA A 40 1.58 14.72 -19.55
CA ALA A 40 2.43 13.73 -18.91
C ALA A 40 1.69 12.40 -18.77
N ALA A 41 2.37 11.32 -19.15
CA ALA A 41 1.87 9.98 -18.94
C ALA A 41 1.64 9.73 -17.44
N THR A 42 0.48 9.17 -17.11
CA THR A 42 0.18 8.67 -15.76
C THR A 42 0.30 7.15 -15.75
N PHE A 43 0.65 6.60 -14.59
CA PHE A 43 0.92 5.17 -14.45
C PHE A 43 0.18 4.54 -13.27
N THR A 44 0.00 3.23 -13.32
CA THR A 44 -0.56 2.36 -12.29
C THR A 44 0.38 1.20 -12.01
N TYR A 45 0.35 0.64 -10.79
CA TYR A 45 1.10 -0.56 -10.42
C TYR A 45 0.47 -1.82 -11.02
N CYS A 46 -0.86 -1.91 -10.99
CA CYS A 46 -1.61 -3.01 -11.57
C CYS A 46 -2.92 -2.53 -12.21
N HIS A 47 -3.47 -3.34 -13.11
CA HIS A 47 -4.84 -3.17 -13.59
C HIS A 47 -5.82 -3.71 -12.53
N PRO A 48 -6.74 -2.90 -11.98
CA PRO A 48 -7.53 -3.25 -10.79
C PRO A 48 -8.50 -4.42 -10.99
N GLU A 49 -8.87 -4.69 -12.24
CA GLU A 49 -9.81 -5.76 -12.62
C GLU A 49 -9.12 -7.04 -13.15
N GLN A 50 -7.78 -7.07 -13.19
CA GLN A 50 -7.03 -8.22 -13.70
C GLN A 50 -6.20 -8.85 -12.59
N ALA A 51 -6.63 -10.03 -12.13
CA ALA A 51 -5.95 -10.82 -11.10
C ALA A 51 -4.46 -11.01 -11.42
N ASP A 52 -4.13 -11.42 -12.64
CA ASP A 52 -2.75 -11.62 -13.08
C ASP A 52 -1.90 -10.34 -13.01
N SER A 53 -2.51 -9.18 -13.28
CA SER A 53 -1.81 -7.90 -13.17
C SER A 53 -1.55 -7.54 -11.71
N PHE A 54 -2.47 -7.86 -10.82
CA PHE A 54 -2.28 -7.66 -9.38
C PHE A 54 -1.18 -8.58 -8.83
N LEU A 55 -1.21 -9.87 -9.16
CA LEU A 55 -0.19 -10.84 -8.76
C LEU A 55 1.19 -10.44 -9.27
N ARG A 56 1.28 -9.97 -10.52
CA ARG A 56 2.53 -9.45 -11.06
C ARG A 56 3.06 -8.27 -10.24
N ALA A 57 2.21 -7.33 -9.85
CA ALA A 57 2.64 -6.21 -9.01
C ALA A 57 3.13 -6.64 -7.62
N ILE A 58 2.53 -7.67 -7.01
CA ILE A 58 3.02 -8.26 -5.76
C ILE A 58 4.39 -8.94 -5.98
N HIS A 59 4.57 -9.66 -7.09
CA HIS A 59 5.84 -10.31 -7.43
C HIS A 59 6.94 -9.30 -7.73
N ASP A 60 6.60 -8.21 -8.42
CA ASP A 60 7.54 -7.11 -8.70
C ASP A 60 7.96 -6.41 -7.41
N LEU A 61 7.04 -6.21 -6.46
CA LEU A 61 7.35 -5.68 -5.12
C LEU A 61 8.26 -6.63 -4.33
N GLU A 62 7.96 -7.93 -4.34
CA GLU A 62 8.81 -8.95 -3.70
C GLU A 62 10.23 -8.91 -4.26
N ARG A 63 10.35 -8.88 -5.58
CA ARG A 63 11.64 -8.82 -6.26
C ARG A 63 12.40 -7.54 -5.92
N PHE A 64 11.72 -6.40 -5.87
CA PHE A 64 12.33 -5.14 -5.45
C PHE A 64 12.92 -5.23 -4.03
N PHE A 65 12.20 -5.85 -3.10
CA PHE A 65 12.71 -6.11 -1.75
C PHE A 65 13.94 -7.02 -1.72
N GLN A 66 14.01 -7.99 -2.62
CA GLN A 66 15.16 -8.90 -2.75
C GLN A 66 16.37 -8.23 -3.41
N ASP A 67 16.14 -7.40 -4.43
CA ASP A 67 17.20 -6.79 -5.24
C ASP A 67 17.79 -5.54 -4.56
N GLU A 68 16.97 -4.72 -3.89
CA GLU A 68 17.37 -3.40 -3.35
C GLU A 68 17.34 -3.32 -1.81
N GLY A 69 16.83 -4.37 -1.14
CA GLY A 69 16.76 -4.42 0.32
C GLY A 69 18.11 -4.65 1.01
N PRO A 70 18.13 -4.73 2.36
CA PRO A 70 16.97 -4.76 3.25
C PRO A 70 16.35 -3.38 3.50
N PHE A 71 15.03 -3.34 3.68
CA PHE A 71 14.29 -2.14 4.07
C PHE A 71 13.71 -2.27 5.48
N ASP A 72 13.80 -1.22 6.29
CA ASP A 72 13.22 -1.22 7.64
C ASP A 72 11.69 -1.10 7.66
N GLY A 73 11.10 -0.55 6.60
CA GLY A 73 9.67 -0.30 6.55
C GLY A 73 9.15 0.05 5.16
N VAL A 74 7.82 0.11 5.06
CA VAL A 74 7.12 0.48 3.83
C VAL A 74 6.15 1.63 4.09
N ILE A 75 6.09 2.55 3.14
CA ILE A 75 5.10 3.63 3.11
C ILE A 75 4.29 3.48 1.83
N GLY A 76 3.00 3.21 1.97
CA GLY A 76 2.09 3.00 0.84
C GLY A 76 1.01 4.07 0.76
N PHE A 77 0.61 4.45 -0.46
CA PHE A 77 -0.53 5.34 -0.72
C PHE A 77 -1.52 4.72 -1.69
N SER A 78 -2.82 4.80 -1.38
CA SER A 78 -3.92 4.30 -2.20
C SER A 78 -3.68 2.83 -2.60
N MET A 79 -3.69 2.52 -3.90
CA MET A 79 -3.37 1.20 -4.42
C MET A 79 -1.98 0.69 -3.98
N GLY A 80 -0.97 1.56 -3.81
CA GLY A 80 0.32 1.17 -3.27
C GLY A 80 0.23 0.72 -1.80
N ALA A 81 -0.66 1.33 -1.01
CA ALA A 81 -0.96 0.89 0.35
C ALA A 81 -1.65 -0.47 0.35
N SER A 82 -2.56 -0.69 -0.59
CA SER A 82 -3.26 -1.96 -0.79
C SER A 82 -2.33 -3.11 -1.21
N LEU A 83 -1.36 -2.85 -2.09
CA LEU A 83 -0.32 -3.81 -2.46
C LEU A 83 0.58 -4.13 -1.27
N ALA A 84 1.07 -3.10 -0.58
CA ALA A 84 1.93 -3.25 0.59
C ALA A 84 1.29 -4.11 1.70
N ILE A 85 0.03 -3.83 2.07
CA ILE A 85 -0.65 -4.60 3.12
C ILE A 85 -0.93 -6.04 2.69
N THR A 86 -1.35 -6.25 1.43
CA THR A 86 -1.59 -7.60 0.89
C THR A 86 -0.31 -8.43 0.88
N TRP A 87 0.79 -7.85 0.40
CA TRP A 87 2.10 -8.47 0.37
C TRP A 87 2.57 -8.83 1.78
N LEU A 88 2.47 -7.90 2.74
CA LEU A 88 2.90 -8.14 4.11
C LEU A 88 2.06 -9.22 4.80
N GLN A 89 0.75 -9.27 4.54
CA GLN A 89 -0.10 -10.36 5.03
C GLN A 89 0.37 -11.71 4.49
N HIS A 90 0.67 -11.79 3.19
CA HIS A 90 1.22 -13.01 2.60
C HIS A 90 2.54 -13.42 3.28
N LYS A 91 3.44 -12.48 3.58
CA LYS A 91 4.67 -12.75 4.34
C LYS A 91 4.43 -13.22 5.78
N GLN A 92 3.41 -12.70 6.44
CA GLN A 92 3.02 -13.22 7.76
C GLN A 92 2.49 -14.66 7.68
N GLU A 93 1.79 -15.00 6.61
CA GLU A 93 1.33 -16.37 6.39
C GLU A 93 2.52 -17.32 6.16
N GLU A 94 3.48 -16.94 5.30
CA GLU A 94 4.74 -17.67 5.11
C GLU A 94 5.48 -17.85 6.44
N LEU A 95 5.57 -16.80 7.27
CA LEU A 95 6.19 -16.87 8.59
C LEU A 95 5.46 -17.85 9.51
N ASN A 96 4.12 -17.82 9.52
CA ASN A 96 3.31 -18.73 10.33
C ASN A 96 3.41 -20.19 9.85
N MET A 97 3.66 -20.41 8.56
CA MET A 97 3.89 -21.74 7.98
C MET A 97 5.33 -22.23 8.17
N GLY A 98 6.25 -21.33 8.55
CA GLY A 98 7.67 -21.63 8.74
C GLY A 98 8.50 -21.56 7.45
N ASP A 99 7.95 -20.97 6.39
CA ASP A 99 8.63 -20.80 5.09
C ASP A 99 9.71 -19.70 5.16
N ILE A 100 9.50 -18.70 6.02
CA ILE A 100 10.47 -17.65 6.36
C ILE A 100 10.68 -17.56 7.87
N THR A 101 11.82 -16.99 8.28
CA THR A 101 12.18 -16.87 9.72
C THR A 101 11.85 -15.52 10.33
N SER A 102 11.62 -14.50 9.51
CA SER A 102 11.32 -13.12 9.95
C SER A 102 10.58 -12.37 8.85
N LEU A 103 9.80 -11.35 9.23
CA LEU A 103 9.18 -10.45 8.25
C LEU A 103 10.25 -9.56 7.57
N PRO A 104 10.05 -9.18 6.30
CA PRO A 104 10.99 -8.35 5.55
C PRO A 104 10.98 -6.87 5.95
N VAL A 105 10.04 -6.45 6.81
CA VAL A 105 9.91 -5.07 7.30
C VAL A 105 9.58 -5.06 8.79
N ASN A 106 9.98 -3.98 9.47
CA ASN A 106 9.74 -3.75 10.89
C ASN A 106 8.59 -2.76 11.15
N VAL A 107 8.19 -1.95 10.16
CA VAL A 107 7.13 -0.94 10.30
C VAL A 107 6.41 -0.68 8.98
N VAL A 108 5.11 -0.32 9.06
CA VAL A 108 4.32 0.02 7.88
C VAL A 108 3.47 1.29 8.12
N ILE A 109 3.46 2.19 7.13
CA ILE A 109 2.65 3.41 7.13
C ILE A 109 1.77 3.41 5.88
N LEU A 110 0.45 3.34 6.06
CA LEU A 110 -0.51 3.14 4.99
C LEU A 110 -1.45 4.33 4.90
N PHE A 111 -1.51 4.95 3.73
CA PHE A 111 -2.39 6.07 3.43
C PHE A 111 -3.49 5.66 2.47
N SER A 112 -4.75 5.95 2.82
CA SER A 112 -5.94 5.77 1.98
C SER A 112 -6.04 4.38 1.35
N VAL A 113 -5.86 3.32 2.14
CA VAL A 113 -6.05 1.94 1.67
C VAL A 113 -7.43 1.78 1.03
N THR A 114 -7.47 1.30 -0.22
CA THR A 114 -8.70 1.23 -1.02
C THR A 114 -9.30 -0.17 -1.11
N HIS A 115 -8.50 -1.20 -0.85
CA HIS A 115 -8.87 -2.61 -0.91
C HIS A 115 -7.75 -3.45 -0.29
N VAL A 116 -8.06 -4.67 0.15
CA VAL A 116 -7.05 -5.66 0.52
C VAL A 116 -7.45 -6.98 -0.11
N TYR A 117 -6.52 -7.58 -0.85
CA TYR A 117 -6.78 -8.84 -1.52
C TYR A 117 -6.26 -10.00 -0.66
N ASP A 118 -6.94 -11.14 -0.74
CA ASP A 118 -6.38 -12.39 -0.25
C ASP A 118 -5.49 -12.97 -1.35
N TYR A 119 -4.16 -12.93 -1.15
CA TYR A 119 -3.18 -13.37 -2.14
C TYR A 119 -3.48 -14.79 -2.64
N ARG A 120 -3.82 -15.73 -1.73
CA ARG A 120 -4.08 -17.13 -2.07
C ARG A 120 -5.38 -17.33 -2.85
N VAL A 121 -6.35 -16.43 -2.67
CA VAL A 121 -7.60 -16.42 -3.46
C VAL A 121 -7.33 -15.89 -4.86
N VAL A 122 -6.57 -14.79 -4.99
CA VAL A 122 -6.22 -14.21 -6.28
C VAL A 122 -5.33 -15.15 -7.09
N GLU A 123 -4.36 -15.82 -6.44
CA GLU A 123 -3.47 -16.80 -7.07
C GLU A 123 -4.24 -17.99 -7.69
N LYS A 124 -5.39 -18.35 -7.14
CA LYS A 124 -6.27 -19.39 -7.69
C LYS A 124 -7.14 -18.92 -8.87
N GLY A 125 -6.91 -17.71 -9.39
CA GLY A 125 -7.61 -17.15 -10.55
C GLY A 125 -8.93 -16.46 -10.23
N ASN A 126 -9.24 -16.18 -8.97
CA ASN A 126 -10.44 -15.43 -8.60
C ASN A 126 -10.16 -13.92 -8.58
N PRO A 127 -10.81 -13.11 -9.43
CA PRO A 127 -10.53 -11.68 -9.55
C PRO A 127 -11.02 -10.84 -8.35
N VAL A 128 -11.84 -11.43 -7.48
CA VAL A 128 -12.39 -10.75 -6.30
C VAL A 128 -11.66 -11.24 -5.06
N GLY A 129 -10.62 -10.50 -4.66
CA GLY A 129 -10.07 -10.61 -3.32
C GLY A 129 -11.13 -10.22 -2.29
N ARG A 130 -11.24 -11.04 -1.25
CA ARG A 130 -12.06 -10.98 -0.04
C ARG A 130 -13.20 -9.93 0.05
N ASP A 131 -14.37 -10.44 0.41
CA ASP A 131 -15.52 -9.68 0.92
C ASP A 131 -15.11 -8.69 2.03
N PRO A 132 -15.45 -7.39 1.91
CA PRO A 132 -15.13 -6.34 2.90
C PRO A 132 -15.81 -6.53 4.28
N SER A 133 -16.59 -7.60 4.47
CA SER A 133 -17.22 -7.95 5.74
C SER A 133 -16.42 -8.95 6.61
N HIS A 134 -15.29 -9.52 6.13
CA HIS A 134 -14.64 -10.62 6.84
C HIS A 134 -13.16 -10.38 7.23
N ALA A 135 -12.99 -10.24 8.55
CA ALA A 135 -11.76 -10.23 9.36
C ALA A 135 -10.92 -8.95 9.32
N SER A 136 -10.89 -8.25 10.46
CA SER A 136 -9.91 -7.19 10.77
C SER A 136 -8.50 -7.66 10.39
N ILE A 137 -7.81 -6.91 9.53
CA ILE A 137 -6.43 -7.22 9.17
C ILE A 137 -5.55 -6.94 10.38
N GLN A 138 -5.04 -8.02 10.95
CA GLN A 138 -4.07 -7.94 12.02
C GLN A 138 -2.66 -8.05 11.45
N LEU A 139 -1.92 -6.95 11.52
CA LEU A 139 -0.49 -6.93 11.21
C LEU A 139 0.29 -7.15 12.50
N ASN A 140 1.30 -8.01 12.42
CA ASN A 140 2.23 -8.37 13.48
C ASN A 140 3.39 -7.37 13.60
N VAL A 141 3.46 -6.39 12.69
CA VAL A 141 4.40 -5.26 12.76
C VAL A 141 3.67 -4.00 13.24
N PRO A 142 4.37 -3.06 13.91
CA PRO A 142 3.89 -1.71 14.10
C PRO A 142 3.33 -1.11 12.80
N SER A 143 2.03 -0.78 12.81
CA SER A 143 1.33 -0.25 11.63
C SER A 143 0.57 1.03 11.93
N VAL A 144 0.69 2.01 11.04
CA VAL A 144 -0.10 3.25 11.08
C VAL A 144 -0.98 3.33 9.84
N HIS A 145 -2.28 3.54 10.04
CA HIS A 145 -3.27 3.66 8.97
C HIS A 145 -3.87 5.06 8.98
N ILE A 146 -3.80 5.74 7.84
CA ILE A 146 -4.13 7.16 7.71
C ILE A 146 -5.12 7.32 6.56
N TRP A 147 -6.22 8.02 6.78
CA TRP A 147 -7.22 8.28 5.73
C TRP A 147 -7.86 9.66 5.89
N GLY A 148 -8.37 10.19 4.78
CA GLY A 148 -9.15 11.43 4.78
C GLY A 148 -10.53 11.22 5.38
N SER A 149 -11.03 12.17 6.17
CA SER A 149 -12.40 12.09 6.72
C SER A 149 -13.49 12.11 5.64
N GLN A 150 -13.17 12.66 4.47
CA GLN A 150 -14.01 12.72 3.27
C GLN A 150 -13.64 11.67 2.21
N ASP A 151 -12.72 10.75 2.53
CA ASP A 151 -12.35 9.67 1.62
C ASP A 151 -13.55 8.73 1.43
N PRO A 152 -14.01 8.49 0.19
CA PRO A 152 -15.13 7.59 -0.06
C PRO A 152 -14.82 6.14 0.36
N PHE A 153 -13.54 5.78 0.46
CA PHE A 153 -13.08 4.44 0.87
C PHE A 153 -12.68 4.38 2.36
N LYS A 154 -12.96 5.43 3.16
CA LYS A 154 -12.55 5.51 4.57
C LYS A 154 -13.01 4.33 5.44
N SER A 155 -14.13 3.68 5.11
CA SER A 155 -14.64 2.55 5.88
C SER A 155 -13.68 1.37 5.86
N LEU A 156 -13.00 1.16 4.72
CA LEU A 156 -11.99 0.12 4.57
C LEU A 156 -10.75 0.48 5.39
N ALA A 157 -10.22 1.70 5.24
CA ALA A 157 -9.09 2.17 6.07
C ALA A 157 -9.41 2.16 7.59
N GLN A 158 -10.69 2.32 7.98
CA GLN A 158 -11.16 2.24 9.36
C GLN A 158 -11.25 0.81 9.91
N GLN A 159 -11.52 -0.18 9.06
CA GLN A 159 -11.55 -1.59 9.46
C GLN A 159 -10.14 -2.13 9.74
N GLU A 160 -9.11 -1.54 9.12
CA GLU A 160 -7.71 -1.99 9.21
C GLU A 160 -6.84 -1.21 10.21
N GLY A 161 -7.33 -0.09 10.73
CA GLY A 161 -6.53 0.84 11.52
C GLY A 161 -6.96 0.98 12.98
N THR A 162 -5.99 0.99 13.90
CA THR A 162 -6.18 1.59 15.23
C THR A 162 -6.39 3.10 15.08
N ARG A 163 -7.50 3.63 15.62
CA ARG A 163 -7.89 5.05 15.45
C ARG A 163 -6.84 6.02 15.99
N PHE A 164 -6.17 6.76 15.11
CA PHE A 164 -5.49 8.02 15.47
C PHE A 164 -6.26 9.22 14.88
N ARG A 165 -6.77 10.08 15.76
CA ARG A 165 -7.51 11.29 15.38
C ARG A 165 -6.56 12.48 15.33
N LEU A 166 -5.94 12.72 14.17
CA LEU A 166 -5.19 13.95 13.93
C LEU A 166 -6.17 15.13 13.79
N ARG A 167 -6.31 15.91 14.86
CA ARG A 167 -6.98 17.22 14.82
C ARG A 167 -5.97 18.25 14.31
N TRP A 168 -6.08 18.62 13.04
CA TRP A 168 -5.43 19.82 12.54
C TRP A 168 -6.15 21.03 13.15
N LYS A 169 -5.49 21.74 14.07
CA LYS A 169 -5.91 23.09 14.43
C LYS A 169 -5.51 24.00 13.26
N ARG A 170 -6.49 24.72 12.72
CA ARG A 170 -6.25 25.82 11.78
C ARG A 170 -5.57 26.98 12.50
#